data_AF-A0A8S3H655-F1
#
_entry.id   AF-A0A8S3H655-F1
#
_cell.length_a   1.000
_cell.length_b   1.000
_cell.length_c   1.000
_cell.angle_alpha   90.00
_cell.angle_beta   90.00
_cell.angle_gamma   90.00
#
_symmetry.space_group_name_H-M   'P 1'
#
loop_
_entity.id
_entity.type
_entity.pdbx_description
1 polymer ?
#
loop_
_entity_poly.entity_id
_entity_poly.type
_entity_poly.pdbx_seq_one_letter_code
_entity_poly.pdbx_strand_id
1 'polypeptide(L)'
;GGLNQLNVPEYLFVDRDHSVYVSDWNNHRVMKWLEHAKEGIMAAGGQGAGSALTQLFVPQGLFVDALGTVYVADTSNNRVMRWTQGAKQGTVIASRNGAGAGAKNISASPL
;
A
#
# COMPACT_ATOMS: atom_id res chain seq x y z
N GLY A 1 15.18 -3.55 0.72
CA GLY A 1 16.26 -2.54 0.81
C GLY A 1 16.05 -1.62 2.00
N GLY A 2 16.98 -0.69 2.25
CA GLY A 2 16.84 0.40 3.23
C GLY A 2 15.70 1.38 2.92
N LEU A 3 15.59 2.50 3.62
CA LEU A 3 14.50 3.46 3.40
C LEU A 3 14.81 4.50 2.31
N ASN A 4 16.05 4.54 1.83
CA ASN A 4 16.55 5.55 0.89
C ASN A 4 16.73 5.06 -0.56
N GLN A 5 16.16 3.90 -0.92
CA GLN A 5 16.24 3.38 -2.30
C GLN A 5 14.99 2.62 -2.72
N LEU A 6 14.71 2.65 -4.03
CA LEU A 6 13.65 1.90 -4.71
C LEU A 6 14.26 0.78 -5.57
N ASN A 7 13.48 -0.26 -5.86
CA ASN A 7 13.88 -1.40 -6.67
C ASN A 7 12.71 -1.84 -7.56
N VAL A 8 12.82 -1.52 -8.86
CA VAL A 8 11.76 -1.67 -9.86
C VAL A 8 10.46 -0.97 -9.43
N PRO A 9 10.44 0.35 -9.20
CA PRO A 9 9.20 1.05 -8.88
C PRO A 9 8.23 0.98 -10.07
N GLU A 10 6.96 0.66 -9.84
CA GLU A 10 5.96 0.43 -10.91
C GLU A 10 4.91 1.54 -11.03
N TYR A 11 4.43 2.06 -9.90
CA TYR A 11 3.37 3.07 -9.87
C TYR A 11 3.68 4.17 -8.86
N LEU A 12 3.16 5.37 -9.12
CA LEU A 12 3.24 6.49 -8.18
C LEU A 12 1.88 7.17 -7.98
N PHE A 13 1.69 7.73 -6.79
CA PHE A 13 0.59 8.63 -6.45
C PHE A 13 1.14 9.86 -5.73
N VAL A 14 0.65 11.04 -6.06
CA VAL A 14 1.02 12.30 -5.38
C VAL A 14 -0.19 12.80 -4.62
N ASP A 15 -0.07 12.96 -3.30
CA ASP A 15 -1.14 13.51 -2.47
C ASP A 15 -1.22 15.04 -2.53
N ARG A 16 -2.20 15.63 -1.84
CA ARG A 16 -2.41 17.10 -1.82
C ARG A 16 -1.31 17.85 -1.08
N ASP A 17 -0.55 17.15 -0.24
CA ASP A 17 0.59 17.70 0.50
C ASP A 17 1.92 17.46 -0.26
N HIS A 18 1.83 17.15 -1.56
CA HIS A 18 2.96 16.87 -2.45
C HIS A 18 3.84 15.68 -2.02
N SER A 19 3.33 14.80 -1.18
CA SER A 19 4.02 13.56 -0.87
C SER A 19 3.87 12.55 -1.99
N VAL A 20 4.95 11.85 -2.34
CA VAL A 20 4.98 10.83 -3.39
C VAL A 20 4.93 9.44 -2.77
N TYR A 21 3.92 8.67 -3.12
CA TYR A 21 3.80 7.26 -2.77
C TYR A 21 4.21 6.42 -3.97
N VAL A 22 5.05 5.41 -3.75
CA VAL A 22 5.59 4.55 -4.81
C VAL A 22 5.42 3.09 -4.44
N SER A 23 4.89 2.29 -5.37
CA SER A 23 4.95 0.82 -5.26
C SER A 23 6.35 0.36 -5.60
N ASP A 24 7.09 -0.04 -4.58
CA ASP A 24 8.46 -0.52 -4.68
C ASP A 24 8.44 -2.04 -4.90
N TRP A 25 8.09 -2.41 -6.14
CA TRP A 25 7.64 -3.75 -6.55
C TRP A 25 8.53 -4.87 -6.05
N ASN A 26 9.85 -4.76 -6.29
CA ASN A 26 10.80 -5.83 -5.98
C ASN A 26 11.19 -5.85 -4.49
N ASN A 27 10.96 -4.76 -3.78
CA ASN A 27 11.08 -4.71 -2.32
C ASN A 27 9.77 -5.08 -1.61
N HIS A 28 8.68 -5.34 -2.35
CA HIS A 28 7.38 -5.77 -1.83
C HIS A 28 6.82 -4.85 -0.75
N ARG A 29 6.82 -3.55 -1.03
CA ARG A 29 6.37 -2.50 -0.12
C ARG A 29 5.83 -1.29 -0.88
N VAL A 30 5.19 -0.39 -0.14
CA VAL A 30 4.90 0.97 -0.60
C VAL A 30 5.69 1.94 0.25
N MET A 31 6.37 2.88 -0.42
CA MET A 31 7.15 3.94 0.21
C MET A 31 6.46 5.29 0.00
N LYS A 32 6.34 6.10 1.05
CA LYS A 32 5.95 7.51 1.00
C LYS A 32 7.21 8.37 1.10
N TRP A 33 7.33 9.38 0.27
CA TRP A 33 8.39 10.37 0.31
C TRP A 33 7.80 11.76 0.47
N LEU A 34 8.26 12.49 1.48
CA LEU A 34 7.99 13.92 1.58
C LEU A 34 8.89 14.66 0.59
N GLU A 35 8.45 15.83 0.14
CA GLU A 35 9.28 16.67 -0.72
C GLU A 35 10.64 16.94 -0.05
N HIS A 36 11.72 16.75 -0.81
CA HIS A 36 13.11 16.88 -0.36
C HIS A 36 13.58 15.92 0.76
N ALA A 37 12.81 14.89 1.11
CA ALA A 37 13.25 13.88 2.08
C ALA A 37 14.45 13.07 1.55
N LYS A 38 15.40 12.74 2.44
CA LYS A 38 16.56 11.89 2.11
C LYS A 38 16.24 10.40 2.20
N GLU A 39 15.17 10.05 2.89
CA GLU A 39 14.65 8.70 3.04
C GLU A 39 13.13 8.71 3.03
N GLY A 40 12.55 7.58 2.64
CA GLY A 40 11.11 7.38 2.63
C GLY A 40 10.58 6.80 3.93
N ILE A 41 9.27 6.92 4.10
CA ILE A 41 8.48 6.32 5.17
C ILE A 41 7.80 5.08 4.60
N MET A 42 7.89 3.95 5.31
CA MET A 42 7.19 2.75 4.91
C MET A 42 5.68 2.92 5.13
N ALA A 43 4.92 2.91 4.04
CA ALA A 43 3.48 3.18 4.07
C ALA A 43 2.64 1.90 4.07
N ALA A 44 3.16 0.81 3.49
CA ALA A 44 2.55 -0.52 3.53
C ALA A 44 3.59 -1.63 3.28
N GLY A 45 3.33 -2.82 3.82
CA GLY A 45 4.18 -4.00 3.64
C GLY A 45 5.55 -3.89 4.32
N GLY A 46 6.60 -4.34 3.62
CA GLY A 46 8.00 -4.19 4.05
C GLY A 46 8.53 -5.26 5.01
N GLN A 47 7.75 -6.31 5.28
CA GLN A 47 8.21 -7.55 5.93
C GLN A 47 8.58 -8.64 4.90
N GLY A 48 9.08 -8.22 3.74
CA GLY A 48 9.40 -9.10 2.60
C GLY A 48 8.17 -9.57 1.81
N ALA A 49 8.43 -10.41 0.81
CA ALA A 49 7.39 -11.07 0.01
C ALA A 49 6.55 -12.02 0.86
N GLY A 50 5.22 -11.98 0.70
CA GLY A 50 4.35 -13.01 1.23
C GLY A 50 2.89 -12.58 1.30
N SER A 51 2.05 -13.43 1.89
CA SER A 51 0.60 -13.24 1.98
C SER A 51 0.11 -12.88 3.40
N ALA A 52 1.01 -12.73 4.38
CA ALA A 52 0.64 -12.24 5.71
C ALA A 52 0.04 -10.82 5.63
N LEU A 53 -0.69 -10.40 6.67
CA LEU A 53 -1.27 -9.05 6.71
C LEU A 53 -0.21 -7.94 6.85
N THR A 54 1.01 -8.29 7.24
CA THR A 54 2.18 -7.39 7.30
C THR A 54 3.00 -7.39 6.01
N GLN A 55 2.65 -8.25 5.04
CA GLN A 55 3.40 -8.46 3.82
C GLN A 55 2.59 -8.05 2.59
N LEU A 56 3.34 -7.74 1.54
CA LEU A 56 2.83 -7.61 0.18
C LEU A 56 3.61 -8.60 -0.69
N PHE A 57 3.09 -8.89 -1.87
CA PHE A 57 3.80 -9.63 -2.89
C PHE A 57 3.52 -9.00 -4.25
N VAL A 58 4.57 -8.38 -4.80
CA VAL A 58 4.55 -7.75 -6.13
C VAL A 58 3.46 -6.66 -6.22
N PRO A 59 3.48 -5.63 -5.35
CA PRO A 59 2.50 -4.56 -5.40
C PRO A 59 2.67 -3.73 -6.68
N GLN A 60 1.57 -3.37 -7.34
CA GLN A 60 1.60 -2.58 -8.57
C GLN A 60 0.85 -1.26 -8.40
N GLY A 61 -0.47 -1.23 -8.60
CA GLY A 61 -1.28 -0.03 -8.42
C GLY A 61 -1.49 0.33 -6.95
N LEU A 62 -1.62 1.62 -6.66
CA LEU A 62 -2.00 2.13 -5.35
C LEU A 62 -2.83 3.41 -5.44
N PHE A 63 -3.59 3.68 -4.38
CA PHE A 63 -4.35 4.91 -4.17
C PHE A 63 -4.22 5.35 -2.71
N VAL A 64 -4.26 6.65 -2.45
CA VAL A 64 -4.24 7.19 -1.09
C VAL A 64 -5.43 8.13 -0.92
N ASP A 65 -6.23 7.90 0.13
CA ASP A 65 -7.37 8.76 0.45
C ASP A 65 -6.96 10.00 1.26
N ALA A 66 -7.92 10.91 1.49
CA ALA A 66 -7.68 12.16 2.22
C ALA A 66 -7.31 11.96 3.71
N LEU A 67 -7.50 10.76 4.26
CA LEU A 67 -7.08 10.41 5.62
C LEU A 67 -5.67 9.79 5.65
N GLY A 68 -5.01 9.69 4.49
CA GLY A 68 -3.71 9.04 4.37
C GLY A 68 -3.79 7.52 4.37
N THR A 69 -4.97 6.92 4.19
CA THR A 69 -5.12 5.46 4.06
C THR A 69 -4.60 5.02 2.70
N VAL A 70 -3.68 4.07 2.70
CA VAL A 70 -3.06 3.53 1.49
C VAL A 70 -3.76 2.25 1.07
N TYR A 71 -4.27 2.23 -0.15
CA TYR A 71 -4.88 1.08 -0.80
C TYR A 71 -3.91 0.53 -1.83
N VAL A 72 -3.62 -0.76 -1.78
CA VAL A 72 -2.58 -1.38 -2.61
C VAL A 72 -3.16 -2.58 -3.34
N ALA A 73 -2.97 -2.62 -4.66
CA ALA A 73 -3.14 -3.84 -5.44
C ALA A 73 -1.97 -4.77 -5.14
N ASP A 74 -2.22 -5.76 -4.28
CA ASP A 74 -1.27 -6.80 -3.89
C ASP A 74 -1.32 -7.93 -4.92
N THR A 75 -0.76 -7.63 -6.10
CA THR A 75 -1.10 -8.26 -7.38
C THR A 75 -0.86 -9.76 -7.37
N SER A 76 0.31 -10.23 -6.95
CA SER A 76 0.60 -11.68 -6.94
C SER A 76 -0.18 -12.44 -5.89
N ASN A 77 -0.72 -11.75 -4.88
CA ASN A 77 -1.63 -12.32 -3.90
C ASN A 77 -3.11 -12.25 -4.32
N ASN A 78 -3.43 -11.66 -5.48
CA ASN A 78 -4.80 -11.52 -6.00
C ASN A 78 -5.78 -10.88 -5.00
N ARG A 79 -5.31 -9.83 -4.29
CA ARG A 79 -6.10 -9.11 -3.30
C ARG A 79 -5.82 -7.61 -3.34
N VAL A 80 -6.76 -6.85 -2.78
CA VAL A 80 -6.55 -5.43 -2.45
C VAL A 80 -6.47 -5.30 -0.94
N MET A 81 -5.43 -4.62 -0.48
CA MET A 81 -5.16 -4.40 0.93
C MET A 81 -5.24 -2.90 1.22
N ARG A 82 -5.68 -2.54 2.43
CA ARG A 82 -5.56 -1.16 2.94
C ARG A 82 -4.73 -1.07 4.21
N TRP A 83 -3.98 0.01 4.37
CA TRP A 83 -3.29 0.41 5.60
C TRP A 83 -3.72 1.82 5.98
N THR A 84 -4.29 1.97 7.18
CA THR A 84 -4.46 3.31 7.78
C THR A 84 -3.11 3.82 8.29
N GLN A 85 -2.96 5.14 8.40
CA GLN A 85 -1.73 5.74 8.89
C GLN A 85 -1.29 5.14 10.24
N GLY A 86 -0.04 4.70 10.32
CA GLY A 86 0.54 4.07 11.53
C GLY A 86 0.13 2.63 11.79
N ALA A 87 -0.68 2.00 10.94
CA ALA A 87 -1.05 0.60 11.10
C ALA A 87 0.16 -0.33 10.95
N LYS A 88 0.30 -1.30 11.87
CA LYS A 88 1.36 -2.32 11.82
C LYS A 88 1.10 -3.41 10.76
N GLN A 89 -0.15 -3.58 10.34
CA GLN A 89 -0.58 -4.56 9.35
C GLN A 89 -1.77 -4.03 8.56
N GLY A 90 -2.00 -4.58 7.39
CA GLY A 90 -3.08 -4.21 6.50
C GLY A 90 -4.36 -4.97 6.80
N THR A 91 -5.42 -4.57 6.10
CA THR A 91 -6.70 -5.27 6.07
C THR A 91 -7.04 -5.61 4.63
N VAL A 92 -7.44 -6.84 4.37
CA VAL A 92 -7.93 -7.26 3.05
C VAL A 92 -9.31 -6.63 2.84
N ILE A 93 -9.47 -5.87 1.75
CA ILE A 93 -10.76 -5.25 1.39
C ILE A 93 -11.44 -5.93 0.20
N ALA A 94 -10.67 -6.62 -0.64
CA ALA A 94 -11.18 -7.45 -1.73
C ALA A 94 -10.21 -8.61 -2.02
N SER A 95 -10.73 -9.80 -2.32
CA SER A 95 -9.92 -10.96 -2.70
C SER A 95 -10.71 -11.93 -3.58
N ARG A 96 -10.00 -12.76 -4.37
CA ARG A 96 -10.58 -13.77 -5.28
C ARG A 96 -11.61 -14.71 -4.63
N ASN A 97 -11.56 -14.92 -3.32
CA ASN A 97 -12.41 -15.87 -2.61
C ASN A 97 -13.55 -15.22 -1.81
N GLY A 98 -13.80 -13.91 -1.95
CA GLY A 98 -14.86 -13.21 -1.21
C GLY A 98 -14.66 -13.13 0.31
N ALA A 99 -13.73 -13.90 0.88
CA ALA A 99 -13.33 -13.88 2.28
C ALA A 99 -12.26 -12.80 2.50
N GLY A 100 -12.63 -11.53 2.33
CA GLY A 100 -11.94 -10.46 3.05
C GLY A 100 -12.38 -10.57 4.50
N ALA A 101 -11.58 -11.19 5.37
CA ALA A 101 -11.77 -11.15 6.81
C ALA A 101 -11.70 -9.67 7.25
N GLY A 102 -12.82 -8.96 7.23
CA GLY A 102 -12.92 -7.52 7.50
C GLY A 102 -13.63 -6.68 6.44
N ALA A 103 -14.11 -7.25 5.33
CA ALA A 103 -14.97 -6.52 4.39
C ALA A 103 -16.37 -6.33 5.00
N LYS A 104 -16.49 -5.41 5.97
CA LYS A 104 -17.72 -4.63 6.08
C LYS A 104 -17.89 -3.96 4.73
N ASN A 105 -18.97 -4.32 4.04
CA ASN A 105 -19.46 -3.67 2.84
C ASN A 105 -19.01 -2.21 2.82
N ILE A 106 -18.22 -1.84 1.80
CA ILE A 106 -18.09 -0.46 1.40
C ILE A 106 -19.49 -0.04 0.92
N SER A 107 -20.35 0.33 1.87
CA SER A 107 -21.50 1.17 1.58
C SER A 107 -20.88 2.43 1.00
N ALA A 108 -21.00 2.57 -0.32
CA ALA A 108 -20.78 3.84 -0.97
C ALA A 108 -21.54 4.89 -0.17
N SER A 109 -20.84 5.84 0.44
CA SER A 109 -21.47 7.09 0.82
C SER A 109 -21.86 7.75 -0.50
N PRO A 110 -23.15 7.97 -0.79
CA PRO A 110 -23.53 8.73 -1.97
C PRO A 110 -23.00 10.16 -1.83
N LEU A 111 -22.62 10.73 -2.96
CA LEU A 111 -22.36 12.16 -3.12
C LEU A 111 -23.60 12.98 -2.74
#